data_AF-E9KH90-F1
#
_entry.id   AF-E9KH90-F1
#
_cell.length_a   1.000
_cell.length_b   1.000
_cell.length_c   1.000
_cell.angle_alpha   90.00
_cell.angle_beta   90.00
_cell.angle_gamma   90.00
#
_symmetry.space_group_name_H-M   'P 1'
#
loop_
_entity.id
_entity.type
_entity.pdbx_description
1 polymer ?
#
loop_
_entity_poly.entity_id
_entity_poly.type
_entity_poly.pdbx_seq_one_letter_code
_entity_poly.pdbx_strand_id
1 'polypeptide(L)'
;GQYDPMVPDAECLKVVTEILDSLDIGKYILKVNHRRLLDGMFETCGVPADKFRSTCSSVDKLDKSPWEEVRTEMINEKGVTAEAADRIGEYVRLHGGVELTAKLMEDEKLSKNKAAIEGLEGMKLLLRYCDLMGLKDKILFDLSLARGL
;
A
#
# COMPACT_ATOMS: atom_id res chain seq x y z
N GLY A 1 -10.00 9.40 -18.92
CA GLY A 1 -9.79 9.01 -20.32
C GLY A 1 -9.22 7.61 -20.36
N GLN A 2 -9.15 7.00 -21.54
CA GLN A 2 -8.39 5.75 -21.73
C GLN A 2 -6.94 6.16 -22.07
N TYR A 3 -6.00 5.77 -21.22
CA TYR A 3 -4.58 6.09 -21.33
C TYR A 3 -3.74 4.84 -21.06
N ASP A 4 -2.44 4.92 -21.34
CA ASP A 4 -1.50 3.88 -20.97
C ASP A 4 -1.44 3.72 -19.44
N PRO A 5 -1.29 2.49 -18.93
CA PRO A 5 -1.33 2.22 -17.49
C PRO A 5 -0.31 3.05 -16.71
N MET A 6 -0.74 3.59 -15.57
CA MET A 6 0.07 4.33 -14.58
C MET A 6 0.71 5.64 -15.08
N VAL A 7 0.54 6.03 -16.34
CA VAL A 7 1.10 7.29 -16.86
C VAL A 7 0.43 8.51 -16.21
N PRO A 8 -0.92 8.64 -16.19
CA PRO A 8 -1.57 9.76 -15.52
C PRO A 8 -1.38 9.71 -14.00
N ASP A 9 -1.30 8.51 -13.41
CA ASP A 9 -1.06 8.31 -11.99
C ASP A 9 0.31 8.87 -11.56
N ALA A 10 1.35 8.61 -12.36
CA ALA A 10 2.68 9.17 -12.14
C ALA A 10 2.70 10.70 -12.32
N GLU A 11 1.97 11.23 -13.30
CA GLU A 11 1.84 12.67 -13.52
C GLU A 11 1.18 13.37 -12.32
N CYS A 12 0.13 12.78 -11.73
CA CYS A 12 -0.47 13.31 -10.50
C CYS A 12 0.56 13.43 -9.37
N LEU A 13 1.42 12.43 -9.17
CA LEU A 13 2.49 12.49 -8.18
C LEU A 13 3.52 13.57 -8.52
N LYS A 14 3.83 13.76 -9.80
CA LYS A 14 4.73 14.83 -10.26
C LYS A 14 4.18 16.21 -9.94
N VAL A 15 2.91 16.46 -10.26
CA VAL A 15 2.25 17.75 -9.96
C VAL A 15 2.24 18.04 -8.47
N VAL A 16 1.85 17.05 -7.63
CA VAL A 16 1.88 17.21 -6.17
C VAL A 16 3.29 17.54 -5.68
N THR A 17 4.29 16.84 -6.20
CA THR A 17 5.70 17.09 -5.85
C THR A 17 6.12 18.52 -6.21
N GLU A 18 5.82 18.99 -7.43
CA GLU A 18 6.18 20.34 -7.87
C GLU A 18 5.51 21.42 -7.02
N ILE A 19 4.25 21.22 -6.63
CA ILE A 19 3.53 22.12 -5.72
C ILE A 19 4.22 22.16 -4.35
N LEU A 20 4.50 21.00 -3.74
CA LEU A 20 5.13 20.94 -2.42
C LEU A 20 6.56 21.51 -2.43
N ASP A 21 7.32 21.28 -3.50
CA ASP A 21 8.64 21.89 -3.70
C ASP A 21 8.54 23.41 -3.79
N SER A 22 7.56 23.92 -4.55
CA SER A 22 7.35 25.37 -4.74
C SER A 22 6.94 26.08 -3.45
N LEU A 23 6.32 25.37 -2.51
CA LEU A 23 5.93 25.90 -1.21
C LEU A 23 7.08 25.95 -0.19
N ASP A 24 8.23 25.34 -0.49
CA ASP A 24 9.42 25.28 0.38
C ASP A 24 9.13 24.88 1.84
N ILE A 25 8.33 23.82 2.01
CA ILE A 25 7.90 23.32 3.33
C ILE A 25 8.92 22.40 4.01
N GLY A 26 10.15 22.31 3.46
CA GLY A 26 11.17 21.36 3.88
C GLY A 26 10.98 19.95 3.32
N LYS A 27 11.51 18.94 4.02
CA LYS A 27 11.49 17.54 3.55
C LYS A 27 10.11 16.93 3.73
N TYR A 28 9.64 16.22 2.71
CA TYR A 28 8.41 15.46 2.73
C TYR A 28 8.58 14.10 2.03
N ILE A 29 7.63 13.21 2.27
CA ILE A 29 7.52 11.91 1.62
C ILE A 29 6.07 11.70 1.19
N LEU A 30 5.86 11.30 -0.05
CA LEU A 30 4.59 10.85 -0.58
C LEU A 30 4.50 9.33 -0.44
N LYS A 31 3.64 8.88 0.46
CA LYS A 31 3.32 7.45 0.61
C LYS A 31 2.35 7.03 -0.49
N VAL A 32 2.63 5.91 -1.13
CA VAL A 32 1.79 5.32 -2.19
C VAL A 32 1.52 3.85 -1.90
N ASN A 33 0.37 3.37 -2.35
CA ASN A 33 -0.04 1.98 -2.28
C ASN A 33 -1.12 1.70 -3.34
N HIS A 34 -1.51 0.44 -3.51
CA HIS A 34 -2.50 0.03 -4.50
C HIS A 34 -3.67 -0.72 -3.86
N ARG A 35 -4.91 -0.31 -4.16
CA ARG A 35 -6.12 -0.92 -3.59
C ARG A 35 -6.20 -2.44 -3.85
N ARG A 36 -5.97 -2.87 -5.10
CA ARG A 36 -5.99 -4.32 -5.43
C ARG A 36 -4.93 -5.12 -4.69
N LEU A 37 -3.80 -4.49 -4.33
CA LEU A 37 -2.79 -5.15 -3.53
C LEU A 37 -3.29 -5.36 -2.10
N LEU A 38 -3.94 -4.37 -1.50
CA LEU A 38 -4.59 -4.53 -0.19
C LEU A 38 -5.67 -5.62 -0.24
N ASP A 39 -6.51 -5.62 -1.27
CA ASP A 39 -7.56 -6.65 -1.49
C ASP A 39 -6.93 -8.05 -1.47
N GLY A 40 -5.95 -8.30 -2.34
CA GLY A 40 -5.28 -9.59 -2.44
C GLY A 40 -4.49 -9.98 -1.19
N MET A 41 -3.83 -9.01 -0.54
CA MET A 41 -3.08 -9.24 0.69
C MET A 41 -4.01 -9.67 1.83
N PHE A 42 -5.14 -9.01 2.04
CA PHE A 42 -6.09 -9.38 3.07
C PHE A 42 -6.77 -10.73 2.78
N GLU A 43 -7.12 -10.99 1.52
CA GLU A 43 -7.64 -12.29 1.09
C GLU A 43 -6.65 -13.42 1.40
N THR A 44 -5.37 -13.24 1.05
CA THR A 44 -4.32 -14.25 1.33
C THR A 44 -4.02 -14.41 2.82
N CYS A 45 -4.28 -13.37 3.61
CA CYS A 45 -4.22 -13.43 5.07
C CYS A 45 -5.46 -14.12 5.68
N GLY A 46 -6.50 -14.45 4.91
CA GLY A 46 -7.71 -15.11 5.38
C GLY A 46 -8.76 -14.15 5.94
N VAL A 47 -8.72 -12.87 5.56
CA VAL A 47 -9.77 -11.90 5.91
C VAL A 47 -10.99 -12.15 5.03
N PRO A 48 -12.18 -12.35 5.61
CA PRO A 48 -13.43 -12.44 4.84
C PRO A 48 -13.70 -11.15 4.03
N ALA A 49 -14.25 -11.30 2.83
CA ALA A 49 -14.50 -10.18 1.92
C ALA A 49 -15.42 -9.09 2.53
N ASP A 50 -16.39 -9.49 3.36
CA ASP A 50 -17.29 -8.58 4.09
C ASP A 50 -16.59 -7.76 5.18
N LYS A 51 -15.39 -8.19 5.61
CA LYS A 51 -14.55 -7.50 6.60
C LYS A 51 -13.41 -6.70 5.98
N PHE A 52 -13.33 -6.63 4.65
CA PHE A 52 -12.25 -5.91 3.96
C PHE A 52 -12.18 -4.44 4.42
N ARG A 53 -13.30 -3.71 4.30
CA ARG A 53 -13.35 -2.27 4.64
C ARG A 53 -13.05 -1.99 6.11
N SER A 54 -13.59 -2.81 7.02
CA SER A 54 -13.34 -2.65 8.46
C SER A 54 -11.88 -2.92 8.81
N THR A 55 -11.26 -3.91 8.15
CA THR A 55 -9.83 -4.22 8.30
C THR A 55 -8.96 -3.07 7.77
N CYS A 56 -9.28 -2.51 6.60
CA CYS A 56 -8.59 -1.33 6.08
C CYS A 56 -8.65 -0.14 7.05
N SER A 57 -9.83 0.09 7.64
CA SER A 57 -10.01 1.17 8.62
C SER A 57 -9.16 0.98 9.87
N SER A 58 -8.88 -0.25 10.31
CA SER A 58 -7.97 -0.49 11.43
C SER A 58 -6.51 -0.33 10.99
N VAL A 59 -6.13 -0.83 9.81
CA VAL A 59 -4.76 -0.70 9.28
C VAL A 59 -4.38 0.76 9.03
N ASP A 60 -5.29 1.62 8.58
CA ASP A 60 -5.02 3.06 8.39
C ASP A 60 -4.59 3.77 9.69
N LYS A 61 -4.97 3.24 10.85
CA LYS A 61 -4.58 3.80 12.16
C LYS A 61 -3.12 3.53 12.52
N LEU A 62 -2.38 2.73 11.75
CA LEU A 62 -0.94 2.50 11.97
C LEU A 62 -0.10 3.77 11.81
N ASP A 63 -0.65 4.84 11.24
CA ASP A 63 -0.01 6.15 11.21
C ASP A 63 0.06 6.82 12.59
N LYS A 64 -0.80 6.43 13.53
CA LYS A 64 -0.99 7.08 14.85
C LYS A 64 -0.95 6.12 16.03
N SER A 65 -1.23 4.84 15.80
CA SER A 65 -1.30 3.80 16.83
C SER A 65 -0.26 2.71 16.58
N PRO A 66 0.33 2.14 17.65
CA PRO A 66 1.21 0.99 17.54
C PRO A 66 0.46 -0.24 17.02
N TRP A 67 1.20 -1.18 16.43
CA TRP A 67 0.64 -2.41 15.88
C TRP A 67 -0.22 -3.20 16.87
N GLU A 68 0.19 -3.29 18.14
CA GLU A 68 -0.55 -4.07 19.14
C GLU A 68 -1.98 -3.56 19.37
N GLU A 69 -2.18 -2.24 19.32
CA GLU A 69 -3.51 -1.63 19.40
C GLU A 69 -4.34 -1.96 18.15
N VAL A 70 -3.74 -1.79 16.97
CA VAL A 70 -4.41 -2.07 15.68
C VAL A 70 -4.78 -3.55 15.58
N ARG A 71 -3.89 -4.45 15.99
CA ARG A 71 -4.13 -5.90 16.07
C ARG A 71 -5.30 -6.20 17.01
N THR A 72 -5.30 -5.61 18.20
CA THR A 72 -6.35 -5.81 19.20
C THR A 72 -7.71 -5.34 18.67
N GLU A 73 -7.75 -4.20 17.99
CA GLU A 73 -8.97 -3.68 17.36
C GLU A 73 -9.49 -4.62 16.26
N MET A 74 -8.61 -5.08 15.37
CA MET A 74 -8.99 -6.02 14.29
C MET A 74 -9.65 -7.28 14.85
N ILE A 75 -9.11 -7.81 15.94
CA ILE A 75 -9.62 -9.04 16.56
C ILE A 75 -10.92 -8.78 17.31
N ASN A 76 -10.90 -7.85 18.27
CA ASN A 76 -11.97 -7.69 19.24
C ASN A 76 -13.17 -6.91 18.69
N GLU A 77 -12.95 -5.96 17.78
CA GLU A 77 -14.02 -5.12 17.25
C GLU A 77 -14.45 -5.51 15.84
N LYS A 78 -13.49 -5.90 14.98
CA LYS A 78 -13.77 -6.19 13.56
C LYS A 78 -13.98 -7.69 13.30
N GLY A 79 -13.68 -8.53 14.29
CA GLY A 79 -13.85 -9.98 14.22
C GLY A 79 -12.90 -10.65 13.23
N VAL A 80 -11.73 -10.08 12.99
CA VAL A 80 -10.64 -10.72 12.23
C VAL A 80 -10.01 -11.77 13.15
N THR A 81 -9.71 -12.97 12.63
CA THR A 81 -9.04 -14.01 13.43
C THR A 81 -7.64 -13.57 13.84
N ALA A 82 -7.15 -14.00 15.00
CA ALA A 82 -5.81 -13.66 15.48
C ALA A 82 -4.73 -14.02 14.46
N GLU A 83 -4.85 -15.20 13.83
CA GLU A 83 -3.90 -15.69 12.84
C GLU A 83 -3.90 -14.83 11.57
N ALA A 84 -5.06 -14.31 11.16
CA ALA A 84 -5.14 -13.38 10.02
C ALA A 84 -4.55 -12.02 10.37
N ALA A 85 -4.83 -11.50 11.57
CA ALA A 85 -4.24 -10.26 12.06
C ALA A 85 -2.71 -10.37 12.11
N ASP A 86 -2.16 -11.46 12.64
CA ASP A 86 -0.72 -11.68 12.69
C ASP A 86 -0.07 -11.70 11.30
N ARG A 87 -0.69 -12.39 10.34
CA ARG A 87 -0.25 -12.39 8.94
C ARG A 87 -0.30 -11.01 8.30
N ILE A 88 -1.36 -10.23 8.54
CA ILE A 88 -1.44 -8.84 8.07
C ILE A 88 -0.25 -8.04 8.61
N GLY A 89 0.10 -8.24 9.88
CA GLY A 89 1.22 -7.58 10.55
C GLY A 89 2.59 -7.80 9.91
N GLU A 90 2.78 -8.95 9.27
CA GLU A 90 4.01 -9.25 8.51
C GLU A 90 4.14 -8.35 7.28
N TYR A 91 3.02 -7.99 6.64
CA TYR A 91 3.00 -7.19 5.42
C TYR A 91 2.90 -5.68 5.67
N VAL A 92 1.99 -5.23 6.54
CA VAL A 92 1.71 -3.78 6.71
C VAL A 92 2.85 -3.00 7.35
N ARG A 93 3.85 -3.69 7.91
CA ARG A 93 5.09 -3.08 8.41
C ARG A 93 6.15 -2.90 7.33
N LEU A 94 5.92 -3.43 6.13
CA LEU A 94 6.84 -3.32 5.02
C LEU A 94 6.61 -1.99 4.30
N HIS A 95 7.70 -1.28 4.06
CA HIS A 95 7.74 -0.11 3.21
C HIS A 95 9.10 -0.04 2.50
N GLY A 96 9.16 0.60 1.34
CA GLY A 96 10.38 0.67 0.55
C GLY A 96 10.15 1.31 -0.82
N GLY A 97 11.05 1.02 -1.75
CA GLY A 97 10.98 1.43 -3.15
C GLY A 97 10.58 0.27 -4.07
N VAL A 98 11.12 0.30 -5.29
CA VAL A 98 10.82 -0.68 -6.34
C VAL A 98 11.27 -2.09 -5.95
N GLU A 99 12.32 -2.23 -5.15
CA GLU A 99 12.83 -3.51 -4.64
C GLU A 99 11.81 -4.25 -3.78
N LEU A 100 10.95 -3.53 -3.07
CA LEU A 100 9.86 -4.15 -2.29
C LEU A 100 8.85 -4.82 -3.21
N THR A 101 8.59 -4.27 -4.40
CA THR A 101 7.69 -4.92 -5.37
C THR A 101 8.24 -6.27 -5.83
N ALA A 102 9.54 -6.38 -6.06
CA ALA A 102 10.18 -7.64 -6.45
C ALA A 102 10.12 -8.67 -5.31
N LYS A 103 10.43 -8.24 -4.08
CA LYS A 103 10.34 -9.10 -2.89
C LYS A 103 8.92 -9.65 -2.69
N LEU A 104 7.89 -8.82 -2.86
CA LEU A 104 6.49 -9.24 -2.70
C LEU A 104 5.99 -10.10 -3.86
N MET A 105 6.57 -9.97 -5.07
CA MET A 105 6.29 -10.87 -6.18
C MET A 105 6.84 -12.29 -5.96
N GLU A 106 7.88 -12.44 -5.14
CA GLU A 106 8.45 -13.75 -4.78
C GLU A 106 7.72 -14.42 -3.59
N ASP A 107 6.83 -13.70 -2.91
CA ASP A 107 6.02 -14.25 -1.82
C ASP A 107 5.03 -15.28 -2.36
N GLU A 108 5.11 -16.52 -1.87
CA GLU A 108 4.29 -17.64 -2.36
C GLU A 108 2.77 -17.44 -2.18
N LYS A 109 2.35 -16.62 -1.22
CA LYS A 109 0.93 -16.36 -0.96
C LYS A 109 0.43 -15.27 -1.90
N LEU A 110 1.17 -14.16 -2.00
CA LEU A 110 0.79 -13.03 -2.86
C LEU A 110 0.90 -13.37 -4.34
N SER A 111 1.93 -14.11 -4.75
CA SER A 111 2.15 -14.53 -6.16
C SER A 111 1.10 -15.48 -6.72
N LYS A 112 0.23 -16.04 -5.87
CA LYS A 112 -0.92 -16.87 -6.28
C LYS A 112 -2.22 -16.07 -6.32
N ASN A 113 -2.24 -14.85 -5.80
CA ASN A 113 -3.43 -14.01 -5.79
C ASN A 113 -3.41 -13.02 -6.95
N LYS A 114 -4.38 -13.13 -7.85
CA LYS A 114 -4.46 -12.29 -9.06
C LYS A 114 -4.52 -10.79 -8.75
N ALA A 115 -5.30 -10.38 -7.74
CA ALA A 115 -5.44 -8.97 -7.38
C ALA A 115 -4.12 -8.41 -6.81
N ALA A 116 -3.41 -9.20 -6.01
CA ALA A 116 -2.09 -8.84 -5.51
C ALA A 116 -1.07 -8.68 -6.65
N ILE A 117 -1.01 -9.62 -7.60
CA ILE A 117 -0.11 -9.55 -8.75
C ILE A 117 -0.38 -8.29 -9.58
N GLU A 118 -1.63 -8.04 -9.96
CA GLU A 118 -2.01 -6.85 -10.73
C GLU A 118 -1.64 -5.55 -9.99
N GLY A 119 -1.85 -5.52 -8.67
CA GLY A 119 -1.46 -4.39 -7.84
C GLY A 119 0.06 -4.19 -7.79
N LEU A 120 0.83 -5.26 -7.66
CA LEU A 120 2.30 -5.20 -7.64
C LEU A 120 2.87 -4.79 -9.00
N GLU A 121 2.30 -5.26 -10.11
CA GLU A 121 2.69 -4.85 -11.46
C GLU A 121 2.43 -3.36 -11.69
N GLY A 122 1.25 -2.88 -11.27
CA GLY A 122 0.90 -1.46 -11.29
C GLY A 122 1.87 -0.62 -10.47
N MET A 123 2.15 -1.02 -9.22
CA MET A 123 3.12 -0.33 -8.36
C MET A 123 4.53 -0.32 -8.94
N LYS A 124 4.99 -1.43 -9.50
CA LYS A 124 6.31 -1.53 -10.15
C LYS A 124 6.42 -0.55 -11.32
N LEU A 125 5.38 -0.45 -12.14
CA LEU A 125 5.35 0.48 -13.26
C LEU A 125 5.30 1.94 -12.81
N LEU A 126 4.43 2.25 -11.84
CA LEU A 126 4.32 3.58 -11.24
C LEU A 126 5.66 4.05 -10.66
N LEU A 127 6.30 3.22 -9.83
CA LEU A 127 7.60 3.55 -9.20
C LEU A 127 8.70 3.77 -10.26
N ARG A 128 8.68 3.02 -11.36
CA ARG A 128 9.61 3.23 -12.48
C ARG A 128 9.38 4.58 -13.17
N TYR A 129 8.13 4.97 -13.41
CA TYR A 129 7.83 6.29 -13.97
C TYR A 129 8.23 7.42 -13.01
N CYS A 130 7.97 7.26 -11.71
CA CYS A 130 8.43 8.20 -10.69
C CYS A 130 9.96 8.35 -10.69
N ASP A 131 10.72 7.27 -10.84
CA ASP A 131 12.18 7.32 -10.96
C ASP A 131 12.61 8.13 -12.20
N LEU A 132 12.03 7.85 -13.37
CA LEU A 132 12.29 8.60 -14.60
C LEU A 132 11.92 10.09 -14.52
N MET A 133 10.94 10.44 -13.69
CA MET A 133 10.52 11.83 -13.43
C MET A 133 11.33 12.53 -12.32
N GLY A 134 12.34 11.86 -11.76
CA GLY A 134 13.20 12.39 -10.69
C GLY A 134 12.53 12.43 -9.32
N LEU A 135 11.54 11.56 -9.07
CA LEU A 135 10.75 11.52 -7.83
C LEU A 135 11.19 10.42 -6.85
N LYS A 136 12.22 9.64 -7.18
CA LYS A 136 12.63 8.44 -6.44
C LYS A 136 12.77 8.67 -4.93
N ASP A 137 13.41 9.77 -4.53
CA ASP A 137 13.69 10.06 -3.12
C ASP A 137 12.49 10.62 -2.34
N LYS A 138 11.36 10.83 -3.02
CA LYS A 138 10.15 11.42 -2.47
C LYS A 138 8.97 10.46 -2.40
N ILE A 139 9.04 9.33 -3.10
CA ILE A 139 7.99 8.32 -3.11
C ILE A 139 8.37 7.17 -2.19
N LEU A 140 7.46 6.79 -1.29
CA LEU A 140 7.59 5.62 -0.44
C LEU A 140 6.42 4.67 -0.71
N PHE A 141 6.72 3.47 -1.19
CA PHE A 141 5.72 2.41 -1.26
C PHE A 141 5.52 1.83 0.15
N ASP A 142 4.32 1.97 0.70
CA ASP A 142 4.02 1.67 2.10
C ASP A 142 2.71 0.87 2.20
N LEU A 143 2.82 -0.37 2.69
CA LEU A 143 1.67 -1.30 2.76
C LEU A 143 0.69 -0.96 3.90
N SER A 144 1.07 -0.09 4.84
CA SER A 144 0.15 0.41 5.88
C SER A 144 -0.85 1.44 5.34
N LEU A 145 -0.58 2.04 4.17
CA LEU A 145 -1.45 3.07 3.61
C LEU A 145 -2.75 2.44 3.05
N ALA A 146 -3.86 2.60 3.76
CA ALA A 146 -5.16 2.01 3.42
C ALA A 146 -6.31 3.06 3.46
N ARG A 147 -6.12 4.21 2.81
CA ARG A 147 -7.07 5.35 2.82
C ARG A 147 -8.05 5.36 1.65
N GLY A 148 -9.25 5.90 1.89
CA GLY A 148 -10.21 6.29 0.85
C GLY A 148 -10.95 5.13 0.17
N LEU A 149 -11.27 4.06 0.92
CA LEU A 149 -11.76 2.78 0.40
C LEU A 149 -13.26 2.54 0.49
#